data_AF-A0A6G0VQX0-F1
#
_entry.id   AF-A0A6G0VQX0-F1
#
_cell.length_a   1.000
_cell.length_b   1.000
_cell.length_c   1.000
_cell.angle_alpha   90.00
_cell.angle_beta   90.00
_cell.angle_gamma   90.00
#
_symmetry.space_group_name_H-M   'P 1'
#
loop_
_entity.id
_entity.type
_entity.pdbx_description
1 polymer ?
#
loop_
_entity_poly.entity_id
_entity_poly.type
_entity_poly.pdbx_seq_one_letter_code
_entity_poly.pdbx_strand_id
1 'polypeptide(L)'
;MKDYRMIRKYDILTINNKERLIKPVNDDAILYYVTIDELFNVLHSTHSTIGHGGRCRMDSELKSKYCNITNETIMAYLNLCTHCQKKSSNPKRG
;
A
#
# COMPACT_ATOMS: atom_id res chain seq x y z
N MET A 1 28.15 -12.64 -15.20
CA MET A 1 28.13 -11.37 -14.44
C MET A 1 26.74 -10.68 -14.56
N LYS A 2 25.65 -11.38 -14.20
CA LYS A 2 24.26 -10.84 -14.22
C LYS A 2 23.67 -10.73 -12.81
N ASP A 3 24.29 -11.34 -11.81
CA ASP A 3 23.74 -11.48 -10.45
C ASP A 3 23.97 -10.25 -9.55
N TYR A 4 25.00 -9.44 -9.83
CA TYR A 4 25.28 -8.22 -9.04
C TYR A 4 24.22 -7.11 -9.17
N ARG A 5 23.35 -7.16 -10.19
CA ARG A 5 22.29 -6.17 -10.38
C ARG A 5 21.11 -6.36 -9.42
N MET A 6 20.93 -7.58 -8.88
CA MET A 6 19.90 -7.89 -7.88
C MET A 6 20.31 -7.48 -6.47
N ILE A 7 21.62 -7.56 -6.17
CA ILE A 7 22.17 -7.24 -4.84
C ILE A 7 21.89 -5.77 -4.45
N ARG A 8 21.70 -4.86 -5.42
CA ARG A 8 21.35 -3.45 -5.16
C ARG A 8 19.85 -3.16 -5.06
N LYS A 9 18.97 -4.15 -5.23
CA LYS A 9 17.51 -3.90 -5.28
C LYS A 9 16.81 -3.97 -3.93
N TYR A 10 17.44 -4.60 -2.95
CA TYR A 10 16.84 -4.88 -1.66
C TYR A 10 17.85 -4.57 -0.56
N ASP A 11 17.37 -3.98 0.52
CA ASP A 11 18.16 -3.74 1.72
C ASP A 11 17.26 -3.94 2.96
N ILE A 12 17.85 -4.04 4.14
CA ILE A 12 17.14 -4.19 5.41
C ILE A 12 17.40 -2.96 6.26
N LEU A 13 16.32 -2.31 6.69
CA LEU A 13 16.37 -1.17 7.59
C LEU A 13 15.69 -1.55 8.92
N THR A 14 16.36 -1.29 10.04
CA THR A 14 15.76 -1.47 11.37
C THR A 14 15.02 -0.20 11.77
N ILE A 15 13.70 -0.29 11.92
CA ILE A 15 12.85 0.80 12.45
C ILE A 15 12.19 0.29 13.71
N ASN A 16 12.33 1.01 14.83
CA ASN A 16 11.73 0.66 16.12
C ASN A 16 12.05 -0.79 16.56
N ASN A 17 13.31 -1.21 16.44
CA ASN A 17 13.76 -2.58 16.70
C ASN A 17 13.07 -3.67 15.87
N LYS A 18 12.45 -3.30 14.73
CA LYS A 18 11.87 -4.23 13.77
C LYS A 18 12.59 -4.08 12.43
N GLU A 19 13.11 -5.19 11.93
CA GLU A 19 13.69 -5.26 10.59
C GLU A 19 12.59 -5.12 9.52
N ARG A 20 12.83 -4.27 8.54
CA ARG A 20 11.94 -4.06 7.39
C ARG A 20 12.73 -4.19 6.10
N LEU A 21 12.16 -4.94 5.15
CA LEU A 21 12.68 -5.02 3.79
C LEU A 21 12.35 -3.72 3.04
N ILE A 22 13.36 -3.13 2.41
CA ILE A 22 13.24 -1.88 1.66
C ILE A 22 13.74 -2.03 0.23
N LYS A 23 13.24 -1.16 -0.65
CA LYS A 23 13.74 -0.95 -2.00
C LYS A 23 14.33 0.46 -2.08
N PRO A 24 15.66 0.61 -2.24
CA PRO A 24 16.25 1.90 -2.53
C PRO A 24 15.79 2.36 -3.92
N VAL A 25 15.20 3.56 -4.00
CA VAL A 25 14.73 4.14 -5.27
C VAL A 25 15.82 5.06 -5.82
N ASN A 26 16.22 6.08 -5.04
CA ASN A 26 17.30 7.05 -5.27
C ASN A 26 17.90 7.44 -3.89
N ASP A 27 18.96 8.27 -3.84
CA ASP A 27 19.72 8.60 -2.61
C ASP A 27 18.87 9.10 -1.41
N ASP A 28 17.69 9.71 -1.65
CA ASP A 28 16.82 10.25 -0.58
C ASP A 28 15.49 9.51 -0.39
N ALA A 29 15.13 8.55 -1.25
CA ALA A 29 13.81 7.93 -1.27
C ALA A 29 13.85 6.42 -1.09
N ILE A 30 13.25 5.95 0.01
CA ILE A 30 13.15 4.54 0.38
C ILE A 30 11.68 4.10 0.33
N LEU A 31 11.41 3.01 -0.40
CA LEU A 31 10.11 2.35 -0.37
C LEU A 31 10.16 1.08 0.48
N TYR A 32 9.10 0.84 1.25
CA TYR A 32 8.98 -0.33 2.12
C TYR A 32 8.23 -1.47 1.43
N TYR A 33 8.58 -2.70 1.79
CA TYR A 33 7.74 -3.87 1.56
C TYR A 33 6.81 -4.08 2.76
N VAL A 34 5.53 -4.27 2.49
CA VAL A 34 4.53 -4.61 3.52
C VAL A 34 4.46 -6.12 3.67
N THR A 35 4.48 -6.61 4.91
CA THR A 35 4.26 -8.04 5.19
C THR A 35 2.78 -8.39 5.09
N ILE A 36 2.45 -9.67 4.93
CA ILE A 36 1.05 -10.11 4.85
C ILE A 36 0.25 -9.71 6.10
N ASP A 37 0.86 -9.78 7.28
CA ASP A 37 0.24 -9.44 8.57
C ASP A 37 -0.05 -7.94 8.71
N GLU A 38 0.74 -7.09 8.05
CA GLU A 38 0.59 -5.63 8.08
C GLU A 38 -0.34 -5.12 6.96
N LEU A 39 -0.53 -5.91 5.89
CA LEU A 39 -1.21 -5.47 4.67
C LEU A 39 -2.61 -4.93 4.92
N PHE A 40 -3.41 -5.66 5.71
CA PHE A 40 -4.76 -5.23 6.03
C PHE A 40 -4.77 -3.90 6.78
N ASN A 41 -3.92 -3.77 7.80
CA ASN A 41 -3.86 -2.57 8.64
C ASN A 41 -3.40 -1.34 7.84
N VAL A 42 -2.44 -1.51 6.92
CA VAL A 42 -2.01 -0.44 6.01
C VAL A 42 -3.16 0.01 5.11
N LEU A 43 -3.85 -0.92 4.45
CA LEU A 43 -4.98 -0.58 3.58
C LEU A 43 -6.12 0.08 4.34
N HIS A 44 -6.45 -0.45 5.52
CA HIS A 44 -7.54 0.04 6.35
C HIS A 44 -7.25 1.44 6.90
N SER A 45 -6.07 1.66 7.49
CA SER A 45 -5.68 2.97 8.01
C SER A 45 -5.62 4.02 6.91
N THR A 46 -5.03 3.72 5.76
CA THR A 46 -5.00 4.65 4.61
C THR A 46 -6.41 4.97 4.13
N HIS A 47 -7.26 3.97 3.91
CA HIS A 47 -8.63 4.16 3.44
C HIS A 47 -9.47 5.01 4.39
N SER A 48 -9.35 4.78 5.69
CA SER A 48 -10.02 5.57 6.73
C SER A 48 -9.49 7.01 6.78
N THR A 49 -8.17 7.19 6.71
CA THR A 49 -7.52 8.52 6.77
C THR A 49 -7.93 9.43 5.61
N ILE A 50 -8.06 8.89 4.40
CA ILE A 50 -8.50 9.66 3.23
C ILE A 50 -10.02 9.83 3.12
N GLY A 51 -10.78 9.40 4.14
CA GLY A 51 -12.23 9.53 4.20
C GLY A 51 -12.96 8.60 3.23
N HIS A 52 -12.62 7.31 3.24
CA HIS A 52 -13.18 6.30 2.34
C HIS A 52 -12.97 6.60 0.85
N GLY A 53 -11.80 7.13 0.51
CA GLY A 53 -11.39 7.40 -0.86
C GLY A 53 -11.28 6.13 -1.71
N GLY A 54 -11.63 6.25 -3.00
CA GLY A 54 -11.56 5.13 -3.95
C GLY A 54 -10.13 4.79 -4.40
N ARG A 55 -10.04 3.88 -5.37
CA ARG A 55 -8.77 3.30 -5.86
C ARG A 55 -7.68 4.35 -6.13
N CYS A 56 -7.97 5.38 -6.92
CA CYS A 56 -6.95 6.36 -7.30
C CYS A 56 -6.37 7.12 -6.09
N ARG A 57 -7.20 7.46 -5.09
CA ARG A 57 -6.73 8.15 -3.89
C ARG A 57 -5.88 7.23 -3.01
N MET A 58 -6.29 5.96 -2.86
CA MET A 58 -5.47 4.97 -2.14
C MET A 58 -4.14 4.71 -2.85
N ASP A 59 -4.15 4.58 -4.17
CA ASP A 59 -2.94 4.35 -4.98
C ASP A 59 -1.92 5.48 -4.83
N SER A 60 -2.37 6.75 -4.88
CA SER A 60 -1.49 7.91 -4.68
C SER A 60 -0.84 7.94 -3.29
N GLU A 61 -1.58 7.58 -2.24
CA GLU A 61 -1.06 7.56 -0.85
C GLU A 61 -0.09 6.39 -0.61
N LEU A 62 -0.35 5.23 -1.22
CA LEU A 62 0.39 4.00 -0.96
C LEU A 62 1.66 3.89 -1.79
N LYS A 63 1.64 4.32 -3.07
CA LYS A 63 2.81 4.22 -3.97
C LYS A 63 4.02 5.02 -3.52
N SER A 64 3.81 6.10 -2.76
CA SER A 64 4.91 6.91 -2.22
C SER A 64 5.64 6.22 -1.06
N LYS A 65 5.03 5.18 -0.46
CA LYS A 65 5.53 4.51 0.76
C LYS A 65 5.85 3.05 0.52
N TYR A 66 5.08 2.36 -0.31
CA TYR A 66 5.12 0.91 -0.47
C TYR A 66 5.29 0.48 -1.90
N CYS A 67 6.08 -0.58 -2.11
CA CYS A 67 6.43 -1.07 -3.43
C CYS A 67 5.67 -2.34 -3.86
N ASN A 68 5.04 -3.04 -2.93
CA ASN A 68 4.36 -4.32 -3.19
C ASN A 68 2.83 -4.28 -3.01
N ILE A 69 2.24 -3.10 -2.86
CA ILE A 69 0.78 -2.96 -2.87
C ILE A 69 0.33 -2.66 -4.29
N THR A 70 -0.47 -3.54 -4.88
CA THR A 70 -0.94 -3.39 -6.26
C THR A 70 -2.37 -2.83 -6.31
N ASN A 71 -2.77 -2.37 -7.51
CA ASN A 71 -4.13 -1.92 -7.76
C ASN A 71 -5.16 -3.02 -7.48
N GLU A 72 -4.82 -4.27 -7.81
CA GLU A 72 -5.66 -5.44 -7.58
C GLU A 72 -5.89 -5.65 -6.08
N THR A 73 -4.83 -5.52 -5.26
CA THR A 73 -4.93 -5.58 -3.79
C THR A 73 -5.83 -4.48 -3.24
N ILE A 74 -5.68 -3.23 -3.72
CA ILE A 74 -6.51 -2.10 -3.31
C ILE A 74 -7.98 -2.35 -3.68
N MET A 75 -8.24 -2.81 -4.90
CA MET A 75 -9.60 -3.10 -5.38
C MET A 75 -10.25 -4.24 -4.59
N ALA A 76 -9.50 -5.31 -4.29
CA ALA A 76 -9.98 -6.42 -3.47
C ALA A 76 -10.42 -5.92 -2.08
N TYR A 77 -9.62 -5.07 -1.44
CA TYR A 77 -9.98 -4.45 -0.17
C TYR A 77 -11.23 -3.55 -0.29
N LEU A 78 -11.29 -2.67 -1.30
CA LEU A 78 -12.41 -1.74 -1.49
C LEU A 78 -13.73 -2.45 -1.71
N ASN A 79 -13.74 -3.57 -2.43
CA ASN A 79 -14.92 -4.40 -2.64
C ASN A 79 -15.49 -4.96 -1.32
N LEU A 80 -14.64 -5.11 -0.30
CA LEU A 80 -15.00 -5.65 1.01
C LEU A 80 -15.30 -4.56 2.05
N CYS A 81 -15.12 -3.28 1.71
CA CYS A 81 -15.38 -2.18 2.64
C CYS A 81 -16.88 -1.99 2.88
N THR A 82 -17.37 -2.38 4.05
CA THR A 82 -18.79 -2.35 4.42
C THR A 82 -19.41 -0.95 4.34
N HIS A 83 -18.67 0.09 4.73
CA HIS A 83 -19.12 1.48 4.64
C HIS A 83 -19.35 1.92 3.19
N CYS A 84 -18.41 1.59 2.30
CA CYS A 84 -18.53 1.90 0.87
C CYS A 84 -19.67 1.12 0.21
N GLN A 85 -19.83 -0.17 0.54
CA GLN A 85 -20.88 -1.03 -0.01
C GLN A 85 -22.29 -0.53 0.36
N LYS A 86 -22.51 -0.09 1.60
CA LYS A 86 -23.78 0.50 2.04
C LYS A 86 -24.11 1.81 1.32
N LYS A 87 -23.09 2.59 0.95
CA LYS A 87 -23.28 3.84 0.21
C LYS A 87 -23.65 3.60 -1.24
N SER A 88 -23.08 2.59 -1.89
CA SER A 88 -23.38 2.24 -3.28
C SER A 88 -24.74 1.57 -3.48
N SER A 89 -25.29 0.92 -2.45
CA SER A 89 -26.62 0.29 -2.52
C SER A 89 -27.77 1.30 -2.50
N ASN A 90 -27.52 2.54 -2.09
CA ASN A 90 -28.54 3.59 -2.13
C ASN A 90 -28.64 4.14 -3.57
N PRO A 91 -29.83 4.13 -4.19
CA PRO A 91 -30.01 4.67 -5.53
C PRO A 91 -29.61 6.15 -5.54
N LYS A 92 -28.74 6.52 -6.49
CA LYS A 92 -28.38 7.91 -6.73
C LYS A 92 -29.65 8.63 -7.21
N ARG A 93 -30.21 9.53 -6.39
CA ARG A 93 -31.20 10.49 -6.86
C ARG A 93 -30.51 11.40 -7.87
N GLY A 94 -30.89 11.26 -9.15
CA GLY A 94 -30.54 12.17 -10.22
C GLY A 94 -31.28 13.49 -10.10
#